data_AF-A0A314YAA0-F1
#
_entry.id   AF-A0A314YAA0-F1
#
_cell.length_a   1.000
_cell.length_b   1.000
_cell.length_c   1.000
_cell.angle_alpha   90.00
_cell.angle_beta   90.00
_cell.angle_gamma   90.00
#
_symmetry.space_group_name_H-M   'P 1'
#
loop_
_entity.id
_entity.type
_entity.pdbx_description
1 polymer ?
#
loop_
_entity_poly.entity_id
_entity_poly.type
_entity_poly.pdbx_seq_one_letter_code
_entity_poly.pdbx_strand_id
1 'polypeptide(L)'
;MPKGIGKLSSLQVLKGFLIANLKNTPSRLGDLAKLKKLRRLSIYIGIEAVMQEKEFENLKEISSLRRLKISWAVVSPKLKKEIDRQSLDFSFPPDLEKLDLQGIPLKEVPSWLDPRQLTNLKKLYIRGGELCSLDHVGEETVTEFKWRVEILRLKYLSNMKIEFPKLKEQFPHLSYLERVKCHEIEKDTYEEDIFWSKSQAAGKCSRA
;
A
#
# COMPACT_ATOMS: atom_id res chain seq x y z
N MET A 1 -2.00 -16.97 -14.20
CA MET A 1 -3.39 -17.04 -13.68
C MET A 1 -4.28 -17.70 -14.72
N PRO A 2 -5.12 -18.69 -14.35
CA PRO A 2 -5.98 -19.38 -15.32
C PRO A 2 -7.06 -18.44 -15.88
N LYS A 3 -7.42 -18.65 -17.15
CA LYS A 3 -8.53 -17.92 -17.78
C LYS A 3 -9.82 -18.20 -17.03
N GLY A 4 -10.71 -17.20 -16.96
CA GLY A 4 -12.06 -17.36 -16.43
C GLY A 4 -12.22 -17.09 -14.94
N ILE A 5 -11.18 -16.58 -14.24
CA ILE A 5 -11.29 -16.18 -12.82
C ILE A 5 -12.47 -15.21 -12.59
N GLY A 6 -12.75 -14.31 -13.54
CA GLY A 6 -13.87 -13.38 -13.49
C GLY A 6 -15.27 -14.02 -13.49
N LYS A 7 -15.38 -15.34 -13.76
CA LYS A 7 -16.64 -16.09 -13.70
C LYS A 7 -17.00 -16.54 -12.28
N LEU A 8 -16.07 -16.46 -11.33
CA LEU A 8 -16.29 -16.88 -9.95
C LEU A 8 -17.04 -15.81 -9.15
N SER A 9 -18.32 -15.58 -9.49
CA SER A 9 -19.14 -14.48 -8.94
C SER A 9 -19.25 -14.45 -7.40
N SER A 10 -19.02 -15.59 -6.73
CA SER A 10 -19.01 -15.69 -5.26
C SER A 10 -17.64 -15.55 -4.61
N LEU A 11 -16.57 -15.32 -5.38
CA LEU A 11 -15.20 -15.20 -4.87
C LEU A 11 -15.06 -13.94 -4.01
N GLN A 12 -14.62 -14.12 -2.76
CA GLN A 12 -14.42 -13.02 -1.81
C GLN A 12 -12.95 -12.71 -1.52
N VAL A 13 -12.07 -13.69 -1.70
CA VAL A 13 -10.65 -13.59 -1.40
C VAL A 13 -9.86 -14.17 -2.56
N LEU A 14 -8.97 -13.37 -3.13
CA LEU A 14 -8.02 -13.80 -4.14
C LEU A 14 -6.62 -13.37 -3.70
N LYS A 15 -5.74 -14.34 -3.42
CA LYS A 15 -4.35 -14.08 -3.04
C LYS A 15 -3.42 -14.64 -4.10
N GLY A 16 -2.33 -13.92 -4.40
CA GLY A 16 -1.33 -14.37 -5.36
C GLY A 16 -1.73 -14.13 -6.82
N PHE A 17 -2.50 -13.08 -7.09
CA PHE A 17 -2.74 -12.64 -8.46
C PHE A 17 -1.42 -12.18 -9.08
N LEU A 18 -0.87 -13.00 -9.98
CA LEU A 18 0.43 -12.78 -10.59
C LEU A 18 0.29 -11.87 -11.82
N ILE A 19 1.05 -10.77 -11.84
CA ILE A 19 1.34 -9.95 -13.02
C ILE A 19 2.78 -10.27 -13.44
N ALA A 20 2.92 -10.96 -14.56
CA ALA A 20 4.21 -11.38 -15.12
C ALA A 20 4.17 -11.18 -16.64
N ASN A 21 4.78 -12.07 -17.41
CA ASN A 21 4.72 -12.06 -18.86
C ASN A 21 3.33 -12.51 -19.38
N LEU A 22 2.85 -11.88 -20.45
CA LEU A 22 1.61 -12.21 -21.20
C LEU A 22 1.47 -13.70 -21.54
N LYS A 23 2.58 -14.41 -21.81
CA LYS A 23 2.56 -15.86 -22.09
C LYS A 23 2.07 -16.69 -20.89
N ASN A 24 2.25 -16.20 -19.66
CA ASN A 24 1.97 -16.91 -18.40
C ASN A 24 0.75 -16.36 -17.63
N THR A 25 0.28 -15.15 -17.98
CA THR A 25 -0.82 -14.46 -17.28
C THR A 25 -1.86 -13.93 -18.27
N PRO A 26 -2.78 -14.79 -18.76
CA PRO A 26 -3.85 -14.38 -19.66
C PRO A 26 -4.92 -13.52 -18.99
N SER A 27 -5.16 -13.70 -17.69
CA SER A 27 -6.10 -12.87 -16.93
C SER A 27 -5.48 -11.58 -16.44
N ARG A 28 -6.23 -10.48 -16.54
CA ARG A 28 -5.82 -9.11 -16.23
C ARG A 28 -6.59 -8.53 -15.06
N LEU A 29 -6.14 -7.41 -14.50
CA LEU A 29 -6.85 -6.76 -13.39
C LEU A 29 -8.28 -6.38 -13.76
N GLY A 30 -8.53 -5.94 -14.99
CA GLY A 30 -9.88 -5.64 -15.49
C GLY A 30 -10.85 -6.83 -15.43
N ASP A 31 -10.36 -8.08 -15.53
CA ASP A 31 -11.22 -9.27 -15.39
C ASP A 31 -11.80 -9.40 -13.97
N LEU A 32 -11.12 -8.83 -12.97
CA LEU A 32 -11.52 -8.89 -11.57
C LEU A 32 -12.66 -7.91 -11.26
N ALA A 33 -12.93 -6.91 -12.10
CA ALA A 33 -14.03 -5.96 -11.93
C ALA A 33 -15.42 -6.64 -11.94
N LYS A 34 -15.52 -7.84 -12.54
CA LYS A 34 -16.73 -8.68 -12.55
C LYS A 34 -17.00 -9.34 -11.19
N LEU A 35 -16.00 -9.43 -10.31
CA LEU A 35 -16.08 -10.11 -9.02
C LEU A 35 -16.66 -9.18 -7.95
N LYS A 36 -17.98 -8.96 -8.01
CA LYS A 36 -18.71 -8.01 -7.14
C LYS A 36 -18.69 -8.35 -5.63
N LYS A 37 -18.17 -9.51 -5.24
CA LYS A 37 -18.01 -9.94 -3.84
C LYS A 37 -16.54 -9.96 -3.39
N LEU A 38 -15.58 -9.62 -4.25
CA LEU A 38 -14.15 -9.67 -3.94
C LEU A 38 -13.79 -8.59 -2.93
N ARG A 39 -13.47 -8.99 -1.70
CA ARG A 39 -13.15 -8.09 -0.58
C ARG A 39 -11.67 -8.02 -0.26
N ARG A 40 -10.89 -9.04 -0.65
CA ARG A 40 -9.44 -9.09 -0.43
C ARG A 40 -8.71 -9.57 -1.68
N LEU A 41 -7.75 -8.77 -2.12
CA LEU A 41 -6.88 -9.04 -3.25
C LEU A 41 -5.41 -8.94 -2.83
N SER A 42 -4.58 -9.88 -3.28
CA SER A 42 -3.12 -9.75 -3.24
C SER A 42 -2.56 -9.90 -4.63
N ILE A 43 -1.81 -8.91 -5.08
CA ILE A 43 -1.13 -8.85 -6.37
C ILE A 43 0.36 -9.07 -6.15
N TYR A 44 0.99 -9.86 -7.01
CA TYR A 44 2.43 -10.03 -7.07
C TYR A 44 2.92 -9.65 -8.46
N ILE A 45 3.82 -8.67 -8.55
CA ILE A 45 4.42 -8.16 -9.78
C ILE A 45 5.81 -8.78 -9.90
N GLY A 46 5.97 -9.65 -10.89
CA GLY A 46 7.21 -10.42 -11.10
C GLY A 46 8.33 -9.62 -11.76
N ILE A 47 9.53 -10.22 -11.78
CA ILE A 47 10.77 -9.63 -12.33
C ILE A 47 10.62 -9.24 -13.80
N GLU A 48 9.87 -10.04 -14.55
CA GLU A 48 9.59 -9.87 -15.99
C GLU A 48 8.15 -9.42 -16.24
N ALA A 49 7.56 -8.67 -15.31
CA ALA A 49 6.21 -8.15 -15.50
C ALA A 49 6.14 -7.27 -16.75
N VAL A 50 5.15 -7.56 -17.60
CA VAL A 50 4.77 -6.68 -18.69
C VAL A 50 3.46 -6.05 -18.28
N MET A 51 3.53 -4.76 -17.91
CA MET A 51 2.37 -4.01 -17.47
C MET A 51 1.73 -3.32 -18.66
N GLN A 52 0.44 -3.53 -18.85
CA GLN A 52 -0.30 -2.86 -19.91
C GLN A 52 -0.61 -1.41 -19.52
N GLU A 53 -0.79 -0.56 -20.52
CA GLU A 53 -1.22 0.82 -20.30
C GLU A 53 -2.49 0.83 -19.44
N LYS A 54 -2.49 1.64 -18.38
CA LYS A 54 -3.64 1.78 -17.46
C LYS A 54 -4.11 0.49 -16.79
N GLU A 55 -3.24 -0.54 -16.68
CA GLU A 55 -3.61 -1.81 -16.04
C GLU A 55 -4.10 -1.60 -14.60
N PHE A 56 -3.50 -0.66 -13.87
CA PHE A 56 -3.83 -0.33 -12.49
C PHE A 56 -5.00 0.66 -12.32
N GLU A 57 -5.43 1.38 -13.36
CA GLU A 57 -6.66 2.18 -13.30
C GLU A 57 -7.87 1.29 -13.02
N ASN A 58 -7.84 0.04 -13.52
CA ASN A 58 -8.91 -0.94 -13.36
C ASN A 58 -9.15 -1.36 -11.90
N LEU A 59 -8.22 -1.07 -10.98
CA LEU A 59 -8.40 -1.42 -9.57
C LEU A 59 -9.62 -0.72 -8.98
N LYS A 60 -9.90 0.54 -9.37
CA LYS A 60 -11.06 1.31 -8.91
C LYS A 60 -12.39 0.63 -9.21
N GLU A 61 -12.46 -0.14 -10.29
CA GLU A 61 -13.66 -0.85 -10.74
C GLU A 61 -14.02 -2.06 -9.84
N ILE A 62 -13.10 -2.49 -8.99
CA ILE A 62 -13.31 -3.55 -8.00
C ILE A 62 -13.91 -2.92 -6.72
N SER A 63 -15.09 -2.31 -6.85
CA SER A 63 -15.72 -1.50 -5.79
C SER A 63 -15.97 -2.23 -4.46
N SER A 64 -16.07 -3.57 -4.48
CA SER A 64 -16.22 -4.38 -3.26
C SER A 64 -14.92 -4.57 -2.47
N LEU A 65 -13.77 -4.20 -3.03
CA LEU A 65 -12.47 -4.45 -2.45
C LEU A 65 -12.26 -3.58 -1.20
N ARG A 66 -11.85 -4.23 -0.11
CA ARG A 66 -11.57 -3.57 1.17
C ARG A 66 -10.10 -3.70 1.57
N ARG A 67 -9.40 -4.72 1.07
CA ARG A 67 -8.03 -5.04 1.46
C ARG A 67 -7.20 -5.39 0.24
N LEU A 68 -6.18 -4.59 -0.02
CA LEU A 68 -5.26 -4.78 -1.12
C LEU A 68 -3.84 -5.00 -0.58
N LYS A 69 -3.18 -6.02 -1.10
CA LYS A 69 -1.74 -6.21 -0.96
C LYS A 69 -1.12 -6.14 -2.35
N ILE A 70 -0.04 -5.38 -2.52
CA ILE A 70 0.77 -5.36 -3.73
C ILE A 70 2.21 -5.70 -3.32
N SER A 71 2.82 -6.62 -4.04
CA SER A 71 4.19 -7.04 -3.79
C SER A 71 4.95 -7.01 -5.10
N TRP A 72 6.12 -6.39 -5.07
CA TRP A 72 7.04 -6.34 -6.20
C TRP A 72 8.21 -7.28 -5.92
N ALA A 73 8.60 -8.04 -6.95
CA ALA A 73 9.88 -8.74 -6.96
C ALA A 73 11.04 -7.73 -7.04
N VAL A 74 12.28 -8.22 -6.97
CA VAL A 74 13.44 -7.40 -7.34
C VAL A 74 13.34 -7.07 -8.83
N VAL A 75 13.04 -5.82 -9.15
CA VAL A 75 12.79 -5.37 -10.53
C VAL A 75 14.06 -4.85 -11.19
N SER A 76 14.20 -5.07 -12.50
CA SER A 76 15.28 -4.47 -13.29
C SER A 76 15.13 -2.95 -13.38
N PRO A 77 16.21 -2.19 -13.65
CA PRO A 77 16.12 -0.74 -13.86
C PRO A 77 15.12 -0.33 -14.95
N LYS A 78 14.98 -1.16 -15.99
CA LYS A 78 14.00 -0.94 -17.07
C LYS A 78 12.56 -1.06 -16.55
N LEU A 79 12.24 -2.13 -15.83
CA LEU A 79 10.90 -2.32 -15.26
C LEU A 79 10.59 -1.27 -14.20
N LYS A 80 11.58 -0.85 -13.41
CA LYS A 80 11.43 0.23 -12.45
C LYS A 80 10.99 1.53 -13.11
N LYS A 81 11.61 1.93 -14.22
CA LYS A 81 11.16 3.11 -15.01
C LYS A 81 9.74 2.97 -15.54
N GLU A 82 9.35 1.75 -15.93
CA GLU A 82 7.97 1.50 -16.36
C GLU A 82 6.97 1.58 -15.21
N ILE A 83 7.34 1.10 -14.02
CA ILE A 83 6.51 1.23 -12.80
C ILE A 83 6.36 2.69 -12.40
N ASP A 84 7.43 3.47 -12.49
CA ASP A 84 7.39 4.91 -12.26
C ASP A 84 6.44 5.60 -13.26
N ARG A 85 6.65 5.29 -14.56
CA ARG A 85 5.70 5.39 -15.69
C ARG A 85 4.24 5.32 -15.28
N GLN A 86 3.85 4.10 -14.94
CA GLN A 86 2.47 3.70 -14.74
C GLN A 86 1.96 3.98 -13.32
N SER A 87 2.83 4.43 -12.40
CA SER A 87 2.40 4.80 -11.06
C SER A 87 1.34 5.91 -11.11
N LEU A 88 1.40 6.77 -12.12
CA LEU A 88 0.43 7.83 -12.39
C LEU A 88 -0.99 7.29 -12.67
N ASP A 89 -1.10 6.06 -13.15
CA ASP A 89 -2.36 5.41 -13.54
C ASP A 89 -3.02 4.65 -12.37
N PHE A 90 -2.40 4.61 -11.19
CA PHE A 90 -2.98 3.89 -10.05
C PHE A 90 -4.22 4.61 -9.54
N SER A 91 -5.34 3.90 -9.54
CA SER A 91 -6.59 4.38 -8.96
C SER A 91 -7.20 3.29 -8.09
N PHE A 92 -7.50 3.63 -6.84
CA PHE A 92 -7.98 2.65 -5.85
C PHE A 92 -9.50 2.75 -5.66
N PRO A 93 -10.16 1.64 -5.25
CA PRO A 93 -11.54 1.68 -4.81
C PRO A 93 -11.72 2.66 -3.64
N PRO A 94 -12.80 3.45 -3.61
CA PRO A 94 -13.02 4.49 -2.60
C PRO A 94 -13.13 3.91 -1.17
N ASP A 95 -13.58 2.67 -1.03
CA ASP A 95 -13.79 2.01 0.25
C ASP A 95 -12.59 1.17 0.73
N LEU A 96 -11.39 1.40 0.18
CA LEU A 96 -10.21 0.61 0.54
C LEU A 96 -9.80 0.90 2.00
N GLU A 97 -9.96 -0.09 2.88
CA GLU A 97 -9.66 0.03 4.32
C GLU A 97 -8.21 -0.32 4.67
N LYS A 98 -7.58 -1.20 3.88
CA LYS A 98 -6.20 -1.64 4.10
C LYS A 98 -5.41 -1.71 2.80
N LEU A 99 -4.21 -1.12 2.84
CA LEU A 99 -3.18 -1.20 1.82
C LEU A 99 -1.90 -1.80 2.42
N ASP A 100 -1.33 -2.79 1.74
CA ASP A 100 -0.10 -3.50 2.13
C ASP A 100 0.87 -3.52 0.95
N LEU A 101 1.90 -2.68 1.00
CA LEU A 101 2.91 -2.51 -0.03
C LEU A 101 4.18 -3.23 0.39
N GLN A 102 4.69 -4.11 -0.47
CA GLN A 102 5.92 -4.87 -0.20
C GLN A 102 6.92 -4.78 -1.34
N GLY A 103 8.10 -4.25 -1.08
CA GLY A 103 9.16 -4.12 -2.08
C GLY A 103 8.91 -3.02 -3.11
N ILE A 104 8.18 -1.96 -2.77
CA ILE A 104 7.90 -0.86 -3.70
C ILE A 104 9.22 -0.31 -4.30
N PRO A 105 9.39 -0.31 -5.63
CA PRO A 105 10.66 0.06 -6.25
C PRO A 105 10.82 1.58 -6.47
N LEU A 106 9.83 2.38 -6.07
CA LEU A 106 9.86 3.84 -6.20
C LEU A 106 10.61 4.47 -5.02
N LYS A 107 11.47 5.45 -5.31
CA LYS A 107 12.20 6.22 -4.29
C LYS A 107 11.34 7.34 -3.72
N GLU A 108 10.71 8.10 -4.62
CA GLU A 108 9.77 9.14 -4.27
C GLU A 108 8.38 8.57 -3.97
N VAL A 109 7.65 9.26 -3.11
CA VAL A 109 6.25 8.90 -2.83
C VAL A 109 5.41 9.12 -4.09
N PRO A 110 4.67 8.12 -4.57
CA PRO A 110 3.81 8.31 -5.72
C PRO A 110 2.54 9.07 -5.33
N SER A 111 2.00 9.87 -6.25
CA SER A 111 0.82 10.76 -6.03
C SER A 111 -0.43 10.05 -5.49
N TRP A 112 -0.58 8.76 -5.75
CA TRP A 112 -1.70 7.96 -5.24
C TRP A 112 -1.54 7.52 -3.79
N LEU A 113 -0.32 7.53 -3.23
CA LEU A 113 -0.06 7.24 -1.82
C LEU A 113 -0.26 8.52 -1.01
N ASP A 114 -1.49 9.01 -1.04
CA ASP A 114 -1.88 10.32 -0.53
C ASP A 114 -3.23 10.22 0.22
N PRO A 115 -3.40 10.92 1.35
CA PRO A 115 -4.63 10.88 2.14
C PRO A 115 -5.87 11.39 1.39
N ARG A 116 -5.72 12.23 0.37
CA ARG A 116 -6.81 12.70 -0.52
C ARG A 116 -7.32 11.60 -1.43
N GLN A 117 -6.46 10.65 -1.82
CA GLN A 117 -6.80 9.53 -2.69
C GLN A 117 -7.29 8.31 -1.89
N LEU A 118 -6.74 8.11 -0.70
CA LEU A 118 -6.98 6.94 0.16
C LEU A 118 -7.82 7.30 1.40
N THR A 119 -8.96 7.95 1.17
CA THR A 119 -9.77 8.64 2.19
C THR A 119 -10.34 7.73 3.29
N ASN A 120 -10.60 6.45 3.00
CA ASN A 120 -11.15 5.46 3.94
C ASN A 120 -10.09 4.51 4.53
N LEU A 121 -8.81 4.77 4.28
CA LEU A 121 -7.72 3.89 4.68
C LEU A 121 -7.51 3.91 6.20
N LYS A 122 -7.70 2.75 6.84
CA LYS A 122 -7.47 2.55 8.28
C LYS A 122 -6.12 1.93 8.58
N LYS A 123 -5.57 1.14 7.65
CA LYS A 123 -4.33 0.38 7.83
C LYS A 123 -3.40 0.56 6.64
N LEU A 124 -2.21 1.11 6.87
CA LEU A 124 -1.18 1.29 5.85
C LEU A 124 0.08 0.52 6.26
N TYR A 125 0.43 -0.50 5.50
CA TYR A 125 1.63 -1.30 5.74
C TYR A 125 2.60 -1.11 4.59
N ILE A 126 3.85 -0.75 4.89
CA ILE A 126 4.92 -0.58 3.89
C ILE A 126 6.12 -1.38 4.38
N ARG A 127 6.61 -2.30 3.53
CA ARG A 127 7.68 -3.23 3.89
C ARG A 127 8.71 -3.41 2.80
N GLY A 128 9.98 -3.18 3.09
CA GLY A 128 11.04 -3.27 2.08
C GLY A 128 10.85 -2.26 0.93
N GLY A 129 11.70 -2.36 -0.07
CA GLY A 129 11.67 -1.46 -1.22
C GLY A 129 12.56 -0.24 -1.03
N GLU A 130 12.38 0.75 -1.90
CA GLU A 130 13.30 1.87 -2.03
C GLU A 130 12.72 3.22 -1.59
N LEU A 131 11.48 3.24 -1.10
CA LEU A 131 10.78 4.46 -0.73
C LEU A 131 11.53 5.23 0.38
N CYS A 132 11.81 6.51 0.14
CA CYS A 132 12.63 7.35 1.00
C CYS A 132 11.81 8.22 1.96
N SER A 133 10.58 8.61 1.58
CA SER A 133 9.69 9.44 2.40
C SER A 133 8.22 9.18 2.06
N LEU A 134 7.31 9.67 2.90
CA LEU A 134 5.87 9.81 2.61
C LEU A 134 5.50 11.26 2.27
N ASP A 135 6.46 12.17 2.25
CA ASP A 135 6.26 13.57 1.93
C ASP A 135 6.23 13.79 0.43
N HIS A 136 5.17 14.44 -0.07
CA HIS A 136 5.11 14.90 -1.45
C HIS A 136 5.91 16.19 -1.59
N VAL A 137 6.92 16.20 -2.47
CA VAL A 137 7.79 17.36 -2.69
C VAL A 137 7.03 18.45 -3.45
N GLY A 138 7.01 19.69 -2.93
CA GLY A 138 6.52 20.88 -3.66
C GLY A 138 5.13 21.41 -3.27
N GLU A 139 4.47 20.89 -2.23
CA GLU A 139 3.27 21.52 -1.66
C GLU A 139 3.67 22.48 -0.51
N GLU A 140 3.92 23.75 -0.84
CA GLU A 140 4.24 24.83 0.13
C GLU A 140 3.03 25.28 0.97
N THR A 141 1.83 24.80 0.67
CA THR A 141 0.63 25.09 1.46
C THR A 141 0.38 23.94 2.42
N VAL A 142 0.27 24.29 3.71
CA VAL A 142 -0.18 23.47 4.83
C VAL A 142 -1.00 22.27 4.34
N THR A 143 -0.45 21.04 4.40
CA THR A 143 -1.21 19.85 4.03
C THR A 143 -2.29 19.63 5.08
N GLU A 144 -3.44 20.28 4.90
CA GLU A 144 -4.65 20.13 5.72
C GLU A 144 -5.19 18.69 5.64
N PHE A 145 -4.79 17.94 4.62
CA PHE A 145 -5.18 16.55 4.42
C PHE A 145 -4.30 15.61 5.23
N LYS A 146 -4.78 15.26 6.43
CA LYS A 146 -4.13 14.28 7.31
C LYS A 146 -4.67 12.87 7.07
N TRP A 147 -3.85 11.86 7.36
CA TRP A 147 -4.24 10.46 7.27
C TRP A 147 -5.27 10.08 8.34
N ARG A 148 -6.31 9.34 7.94
CA ARG A 148 -7.25 8.64 8.84
C ARG A 148 -6.75 7.27 9.30
N VAL A 149 -5.51 6.94 8.97
CA VAL A 149 -4.89 5.65 9.29
C VAL A 149 -4.74 5.49 10.80
N GLU A 150 -5.28 4.39 11.33
CA GLU A 150 -5.23 4.01 12.73
C GLU A 150 -4.03 3.11 13.03
N ILE A 151 -3.58 2.33 12.04
CA ILE A 151 -2.49 1.34 12.16
C ILE A 151 -1.49 1.55 11.02
N LEU A 152 -0.30 2.03 11.37
CA LEU A 152 0.83 2.18 10.47
C LEU A 152 1.88 1.12 10.77
N ARG A 153 2.38 0.45 9.73
CA ARG A 153 3.49 -0.51 9.87
C ARG A 153 4.56 -0.21 8.84
N LEU A 154 5.75 0.11 9.32
CA LEU A 154 6.92 0.42 8.53
C LEU A 154 7.99 -0.62 8.86
N LYS A 155 8.39 -1.46 7.89
CA LYS A 155 9.36 -2.52 8.15
C LYS A 155 10.43 -2.63 7.06
N TYR A 156 11.68 -2.81 7.42
CA TYR A 156 12.78 -3.08 6.51
C TYR A 156 12.96 -1.99 5.45
N LEU A 157 12.75 -0.72 5.84
CA LEU A 157 12.80 0.44 4.93
C LEU A 157 14.12 1.18 5.15
N SER A 158 15.22 0.64 4.62
CA SER A 158 16.58 1.12 4.90
C SER A 158 16.85 2.56 4.46
N ASN A 159 16.11 3.06 3.47
CA ASN A 159 16.32 4.41 2.92
C ASN A 159 15.32 5.44 3.49
N MET A 160 14.39 5.00 4.34
CA MET A 160 13.25 5.83 4.73
C MET A 160 13.63 6.78 5.88
N LYS A 161 13.47 8.08 5.64
CA LYS A 161 13.63 9.10 6.68
C LYS A 161 12.31 9.22 7.45
N ILE A 162 12.33 8.93 8.75
CA ILE A 162 11.15 8.96 9.61
C ILE A 162 11.38 9.94 10.76
N GLU A 163 10.78 11.13 10.65
CA GLU A 163 10.76 12.12 11.73
C GLU A 163 9.46 11.95 12.53
N PHE A 164 9.56 11.41 13.75
CA PHE A 164 8.38 11.05 14.55
C PHE A 164 7.41 12.22 14.86
N PRO A 165 7.87 13.46 15.15
CA PRO A 165 6.96 14.60 15.33
C PRO A 165 6.13 14.88 14.07
N LYS A 166 6.79 14.91 12.91
CA LYS A 166 6.15 15.10 11.59
C LYS A 166 5.18 13.97 11.27
N LEU A 167 5.58 12.73 11.55
CA LEU A 167 4.73 11.54 11.38
C LEU A 167 3.45 11.65 12.20
N LYS A 168 3.55 12.05 13.48
CA LYS A 168 2.36 12.23 14.33
C LYS A 168 1.42 13.30 13.79
N GLU A 169 1.96 14.38 13.24
CA GLU A 169 1.17 15.44 12.63
C GLU A 169 0.44 14.94 11.36
N GLN A 170 1.11 14.14 10.54
CA GLN A 170 0.51 13.54 9.33
C GLN A 170 -0.54 12.47 9.66
N PHE A 171 -0.41 11.78 10.80
CA PHE A 171 -1.26 10.66 11.20
C PHE A 171 -1.95 10.92 12.56
N PRO A 172 -2.88 11.90 12.65
CA PRO A 172 -3.49 12.31 13.92
C PRO A 172 -4.33 11.20 14.59
N HIS A 173 -4.92 10.30 13.79
CA HIS A 173 -5.74 9.17 14.26
C HIS A 173 -4.93 7.91 14.55
N LEU A 174 -3.59 7.96 14.43
CA LEU A 174 -2.76 6.80 14.69
C LEU A 174 -2.98 6.31 16.11
N SER A 175 -3.20 5.01 16.24
CA SER A 175 -3.34 4.29 17.51
C SER A 175 -2.29 3.20 17.67
N TYR A 176 -1.68 2.76 16.57
CA TYR A 176 -0.62 1.77 16.55
C TYR A 176 0.43 2.10 15.48
N LEU A 177 1.69 2.20 15.89
CA LEU A 177 2.86 2.25 15.01
C LEU A 177 3.75 1.05 15.31
N GLU A 178 4.11 0.31 14.26
CA GLU A 178 5.19 -0.69 14.31
C GLU A 178 6.28 -0.27 13.33
N ARG A 179 7.47 -0.01 13.86
CA ARG A 179 8.67 0.32 13.09
C ARG A 179 9.72 -0.77 13.34
N VAL A 180 10.21 -1.41 12.27
CA VAL A 180 11.22 -2.47 12.34
C VAL A 180 12.29 -2.22 11.29
N LYS A 181 13.55 -2.01 11.66
CA LYS A 181 14.70 -1.85 10.72
C LYS A 181 14.44 -0.81 9.59
N CYS A 182 14.23 0.45 9.95
CA CYS A 182 13.89 1.54 9.01
C CYS A 182 14.97 2.64 8.93
N HIS A 183 16.25 2.32 9.09
CA HIS A 183 17.36 3.29 9.08
C HIS A 183 18.42 2.94 8.04
N GLU A 184 19.14 3.96 7.55
CA GLU A 184 20.48 3.76 7.01
C GLU A 184 21.32 3.15 8.12
N ILE A 185 22.21 2.21 7.78
CA ILE A 185 23.08 1.55 8.75
C ILE A 185 24.11 2.57 9.25
N GLU A 186 23.72 3.50 10.13
CA GLU A 186 24.66 4.12 11.05
C GLU A 186 24.95 3.09 12.14
N LYS A 187 26.22 2.72 12.23
CA LYS A 187 26.68 1.46 12.82
C LYS A 187 26.43 1.26 14.32
N ASP A 188 25.93 2.24 15.07
CA ASP A 188 26.09 2.19 16.54
C ASP A 188 24.89 2.67 17.39
N THR A 189 23.67 2.75 16.86
CA THR A 189 22.50 3.02 17.71
C THR A 189 21.39 1.98 17.51
N TYR A 190 21.31 1.05 18.46
CA TYR A 190 20.16 0.17 18.64
C TYR A 190 18.95 1.03 19.06
N GLU A 191 18.21 1.58 18.11
CA GLU A 191 16.85 2.04 18.40
C GLU A 191 15.95 0.80 18.53
N GLU A 192 15.37 0.63 19.71
CA GLU A 192 14.33 -0.38 19.98
C GLU A 192 13.23 -0.31 18.91
N ASP A 193 12.68 -1.47 18.55
CA ASP A 193 11.47 -1.53 17.72
C ASP A 193 10.40 -0.67 18.41
N ILE A 194 10.11 0.52 17.86
CA ILE A 194 9.16 1.44 18.48
C ILE A 194 7.76 0.86 18.26
N PHE A 195 7.23 0.24 19.30
CA PHE A 195 5.82 -0.11 19.43
C PHE A 195 5.12 1.02 20.17
N TRP A 196 4.54 1.95 19.41
CA TRP A 196 3.69 2.95 20.02
C TRP A 196 2.24 2.51 19.93
N SER A 197 1.55 2.42 21.07
CA SER A 197 0.11 2.19 21.16
C SER A 197 -0.53 3.28 22.01
N LYS A 198 -1.57 3.96 21.49
CA LYS A 198 -2.49 4.72 22.34
C LYS A 198 -3.33 3.71 23.11
N SER A 199 -3.10 3.58 24.41
CA SER A 199 -4.03 2.89 25.31
C SER A 199 -5.38 3.61 25.28
N GLN A 200 -6.43 2.95 24.78
CA GLN A 200 -7.80 3.42 24.99
C GLN A 200 -8.07 3.34 26.50
N ALA A 201 -8.37 4.47 27.13
CA ALA A 201 -8.92 4.48 28.47
C ALA A 201 -10.25 3.71 28.42
N ALA A 202 -10.25 2.49 28.95
CA ALA A 202 -11.46 1.69 29.10
C ALA A 202 -12.43 2.48 29.97
N GLY A 203 -13.51 3.00 29.36
CA GLY A 203 -14.65 3.52 30.09
C GLY A 203 -15.15 2.41 31.02
N LYS A 204 -15.00 2.63 32.33
CA LYS A 204 -15.60 1.79 33.35
C LYS A 204 -17.12 1.83 33.17
N CYS A 205 -17.66 0.81 32.52
CA CYS A 205 -19.09 0.52 32.60
C CYS A 205 -19.32 -0.05 34.01
N SER A 206 -19.70 0.83 34.94
CA SER A 206 -20.22 0.42 36.24
C SER A 206 -21.59 -0.21 36.00
N ARG A 207 -21.72 -1.49 36.35
CA ARG A 207 -23.03 -2.14 36.49
C ARG A 207 -23.60 -1.72 37.83
N ALA A 208 -24.79 -1.12 37.79
CA ALA A 208 -25.80 -1.23 38.83
C ALA A 208 -27.04 -1.81 38.15
#